data_AF-A0A838E333-F1
#
_entry.id   AF-A0A838E333-F1
#
_cell.length_a   1.000
_cell.length_b   1.000
_cell.length_c   1.000
_cell.angle_alpha   90.00
_cell.angle_beta   90.00
_cell.angle_gamma   90.00
#
_symmetry.space_group_name_H-M   'P 1'
#
loop_
_entity.id
_entity.type
_entity.pdbx_description
1 polymer ?
#
loop_
_entity_poly.entity_id
_entity_poly.type
_entity_poly.pdbx_seq_one_letter_code
_entity_poly.pdbx_strand_id
1 'polypeptide(L)'
;MQIIPFKEPAQWQEQIELDAQTFVLSFRWNAMNEYWVMDILTRDLVPIILGIKVVANYDLTSQFVNDGKPRGDIVCQNIIGGEGKIQRLDMGEVTELIYYSLGEFV
;
A
#
# COMPACT_ATOMS: atom_id res chain seq x y z
N MET A 1 -2.42 -4.92 13.24
CA MET A 1 -1.31 -5.05 12.26
C MET A 1 -1.59 -6.19 11.30
N GLN A 2 -1.68 -5.93 10.00
CA GLN A 2 -1.90 -6.94 8.96
C GLN A 2 -0.93 -6.71 7.79
N ILE A 3 -0.19 -7.75 7.40
CA ILE A 3 0.73 -7.68 6.26
C ILE A 3 -0.09 -7.89 4.98
N ILE A 4 0.09 -6.99 4.01
CA ILE A 4 -0.49 -7.11 2.68
C ILE A 4 0.47 -7.96 1.84
N PRO A 5 0.06 -9.16 1.39
CA PRO A 5 0.95 -10.03 0.64
C PRO A 5 1.30 -9.39 -0.70
N PHE A 6 2.60 -9.28 -0.99
CA PHE A 6 3.06 -8.87 -2.30
C PHE A 6 2.88 -10.00 -3.32
N LYS A 7 2.49 -9.66 -4.55
CA LYS A 7 2.41 -10.59 -5.68
C LYS A 7 3.37 -10.15 -6.80
N GLU A 8 4.07 -11.12 -7.40
CA GLU A 8 5.08 -10.91 -8.45
C GLU A 8 4.65 -10.22 -9.78
N PRO A 9 3.36 -10.09 -10.17
CA PRO A 9 3.00 -9.36 -11.37
C PRO A 9 3.42 -7.88 -11.29
N ALA A 10 3.76 -7.27 -12.44
CA ALA A 10 4.01 -5.82 -12.55
C ALA A 10 2.77 -4.97 -12.19
N GLN A 11 1.60 -5.59 -12.26
CA GLN A 11 0.32 -5.01 -11.89
C GLN A 11 -0.54 -6.11 -11.31
N TRP A 12 -1.09 -5.88 -10.13
CA TRP A 12 -1.96 -6.82 -9.45
C TRP A 12 -2.95 -6.07 -8.58
N GLN A 13 -3.99 -6.78 -8.17
CA GLN A 13 -5.00 -6.27 -7.26
C GLN A 13 -5.16 -7.27 -6.14
N GLU A 14 -5.40 -6.75 -4.94
CA GLU A 14 -5.69 -7.54 -3.76
C GLU A 14 -6.93 -7.02 -3.09
N GLN A 15 -7.89 -7.91 -2.92
CA GLN A 15 -9.07 -7.63 -2.12
C GLN A 15 -8.76 -8.02 -0.68
N ILE A 16 -8.81 -7.05 0.22
CA ILE A 16 -8.46 -7.22 1.62
C ILE A 16 -9.52 -6.57 2.51
N GLU A 17 -9.83 -7.22 3.61
CA GLU A 17 -10.73 -6.67 4.63
C GLU A 17 -9.90 -5.91 5.67
N LEU A 18 -10.18 -4.61 5.80
CA LEU A 18 -9.52 -3.69 6.73
C LEU A 18 -10.60 -3.06 7.60
N ASP A 19 -10.50 -3.19 8.92
CA ASP A 19 -11.47 -2.62 9.89
C ASP A 19 -12.95 -2.98 9.58
N ALA A 20 -13.21 -4.25 9.25
CA ALA A 20 -14.53 -4.78 8.87
C ALA A 20 -15.12 -4.20 7.58
N GLN A 21 -14.31 -3.52 6.77
CA GLN A 21 -14.68 -3.03 5.44
C GLN A 21 -13.76 -3.64 4.39
N THR A 22 -14.34 -4.14 3.30
CA THR A 22 -13.58 -4.71 2.19
C THR A 22 -13.09 -3.60 1.26
N PHE A 23 -11.78 -3.58 1.01
CA PHE A 23 -11.12 -2.70 0.06
C PHE A 23 -10.44 -3.51 -1.03
N VAL A 24 -10.25 -2.88 -2.17
CA VAL A 24 -9.44 -3.40 -3.26
C VAL A 24 -8.23 -2.50 -3.40
N LEU A 25 -7.05 -3.05 -3.14
CA LEU A 25 -5.77 -2.38 -3.33
C LEU A 25 -5.24 -2.78 -4.70
N SER A 26 -5.04 -1.81 -5.58
CA SER A 26 -4.50 -2.03 -6.91
C SER A 26 -3.08 -1.49 -7.00
N PHE A 27 -2.12 -2.37 -7.24
CA PHE A 27 -0.71 -2.04 -7.36
C PHE A 27 -0.27 -2.08 -8.82
N ARG A 28 0.54 -1.09 -9.22
CA ARG A 28 1.12 -0.98 -10.56
C ARG A 28 2.56 -0.49 -10.48
N TRP A 29 3.46 -1.21 -11.14
CA TRP A 29 4.84 -0.81 -11.32
C TRP A 29 4.95 0.19 -12.47
N ASN A 30 5.40 1.40 -12.17
CA ASN A 30 5.76 2.37 -13.18
C ASN A 30 7.21 2.10 -13.63
N ALA A 31 7.40 1.40 -14.74
CA ALA A 31 8.74 1.10 -15.26
C ALA A 31 9.49 2.35 -15.78
N MET A 32 8.77 3.40 -16.20
CA MET A 32 9.40 4.62 -16.74
C MET A 32 10.09 5.43 -15.65
N ASN A 33 9.49 5.48 -14.47
CA ASN A 33 10.02 6.21 -13.31
C ASN A 33 10.51 5.30 -12.19
N GLU A 34 10.45 3.97 -12.40
CA GLU A 34 10.80 2.88 -11.48
C GLU A 34 10.23 3.04 -10.06
N TYR A 35 8.92 3.20 -9.93
CA TYR A 35 8.27 3.20 -8.61
C TYR A 35 6.94 2.46 -8.64
N TRP A 36 6.52 1.97 -7.48
CA TRP A 36 5.20 1.39 -7.30
C TRP A 36 4.13 2.47 -7.06
N VAL A 37 2.99 2.29 -7.71
CA VAL A 37 1.77 3.05 -7.53
C VAL A 37 0.72 2.16 -6.91
N MET A 38 0.07 2.63 -5.87
CA MET A 38 -1.06 2.00 -5.22
C MET A 38 -2.30 2.86 -5.43
N ASP A 39 -3.40 2.21 -5.74
CA ASP A 39 -4.74 2.78 -5.74
C ASP A 39 -5.55 2.02 -4.68
N ILE A 40 -6.40 2.74 -3.96
CA ILE A 40 -7.32 2.21 -2.97
C ILE A 40 -8.73 2.39 -3.51
N LEU A 41 -9.44 1.28 -3.68
CA LEU A 41 -10.82 1.26 -4.14
C LEU A 41 -11.71 0.56 -3.11
N THR A 42 -13.01 0.85 -3.15
CA THR A 42 -14.01 0.09 -2.42
C THR A 42 -14.17 -1.31 -3.02
N ARG A 43 -14.89 -2.18 -2.31
CA ARG A 43 -15.33 -3.49 -2.83
C ARG A 43 -16.02 -3.41 -4.20
N ASP A 44 -16.74 -2.33 -4.47
CA ASP A 44 -17.46 -2.11 -5.74
C ASP A 44 -16.57 -1.51 -6.83
N LEU A 45 -15.24 -1.53 -6.63
CA LEU A 45 -14.23 -0.93 -7.52
C LEU A 45 -14.41 0.58 -7.70
N VAL A 46 -15.05 1.26 -6.74
CA VAL A 46 -15.14 2.71 -6.72
C VAL A 46 -13.83 3.26 -6.16
N PRO A 47 -13.11 4.11 -6.89
CA PRO A 47 -11.84 4.64 -6.43
C PRO A 47 -12.04 5.58 -5.24
N ILE A 48 -11.32 5.33 -4.15
CA ILE A 48 -11.26 6.19 -2.96
C ILE A 48 -10.03 7.10 -3.09
N ILE A 49 -8.87 6.48 -3.31
CA ILE A 49 -7.60 7.17 -3.50
C ILE A 49 -6.89 6.57 -4.71
N LEU A 50 -6.36 7.42 -5.59
CA LEU A 50 -5.63 7.02 -6.78
C LEU A 50 -4.24 7.63 -6.79
N GLY A 51 -3.28 6.91 -7.35
CA GLY A 51 -1.95 7.45 -7.63
C GLY A 51 -1.04 7.56 -6.41
N ILE A 52 -1.25 6.74 -5.38
CA ILE A 52 -0.42 6.75 -4.18
C ILE A 52 0.95 6.19 -4.55
N LYS A 53 2.00 7.01 -4.48
CA LYS A 53 3.37 6.54 -4.66
C LYS A 53 3.79 5.74 -3.43
N VAL A 54 4.14 4.47 -3.62
CA VAL A 54 4.64 3.62 -2.54
C VAL A 54 6.09 4.02 -2.24
N VAL A 55 6.32 4.53 -1.03
CA VAL A 55 7.63 4.96 -0.52
C VAL A 55 7.91 4.22 0.77
N ALA A 56 9.13 3.72 0.94
CA ALA A 56 9.53 3.00 2.15
C ALA A 56 9.64 3.96 3.35
N ASN A 57 9.35 3.42 4.54
CA ASN A 57 9.39 4.10 5.82
C ASN A 57 8.51 5.36 5.89
N TYR A 58 7.41 5.36 5.13
CA TYR A 58 6.47 6.47 5.07
C TYR A 58 5.02 5.98 5.12
N ASP A 59 4.16 6.77 5.75
CA ASP A 59 2.71 6.54 5.76
C ASP A 59 2.09 7.03 4.45
N LEU A 60 1.63 6.08 3.66
CA LEU A 60 1.10 6.31 2.32
C LEU A 60 -0.30 6.94 2.32
N THR A 61 -1.00 6.86 3.46
CA THR A 61 -2.40 7.25 3.62
C THR A 61 -2.60 8.54 4.42
N SER A 62 -1.59 8.96 5.21
CA SER A 62 -1.61 10.18 6.03
C SER A 62 -1.97 11.46 5.26
N GLN A 63 -1.53 11.57 4.01
CA GLN A 63 -1.69 12.77 3.19
C GLN A 63 -3.08 12.93 2.56
N PHE A 64 -3.96 11.92 2.68
CA PHE A 64 -5.27 11.91 2.04
C PHE A 64 -6.40 12.17 3.03
N VAL A 65 -7.43 12.88 2.59
CA VAL A 65 -8.62 13.19 3.39
C VAL A 65 -9.38 11.90 3.71
N ASN A 66 -10.00 11.86 4.89
CA ASN A 66 -10.67 10.68 5.46
C ASN A 66 -12.04 10.39 4.80
N ASP A 67 -12.13 10.44 3.47
CA ASP A 67 -13.35 10.30 2.67
C ASP A 67 -13.55 8.83 2.24
N GLY A 68 -13.81 7.95 3.22
CA GLY A 68 -14.02 6.52 2.98
C GLY A 68 -12.75 5.68 2.85
N LYS A 69 -11.57 6.24 3.18
CA LYS A 69 -10.32 5.47 3.30
C LYS A 69 -10.39 4.48 4.49
N PRO A 70 -9.55 3.43 4.50
CA PRO A 70 -9.36 2.61 5.69
C PRO A 70 -9.05 3.50 6.90
N ARG A 71 -9.67 3.22 8.06
CA ARG A 71 -9.52 4.08 9.24
C ARG A 71 -8.09 4.04 9.77
N GLY A 72 -7.39 2.94 9.54
CA GLY A 72 -5.97 2.78 9.79
C GLY A 72 -5.05 3.42 8.75
N ASP A 73 -3.77 3.08 8.88
CA ASP A 73 -2.67 3.62 8.09
C ASP A 73 -1.93 2.50 7.34
N ILE A 74 -1.64 2.73 6.06
CA ILE A 74 -0.85 1.81 5.24
C ILE A 74 0.58 2.34 5.18
N VAL A 75 1.50 1.57 5.74
CA VAL A 75 2.92 1.90 5.79
C VAL A 75 3.69 0.86 5.01
N CYS A 76 4.56 1.31 4.11
CA CYS A 76 5.55 0.43 3.51
C CYS A 76 6.82 0.49 4.36
N GLN A 77 7.21 -0.61 5.01
CA GLN A 77 8.40 -0.67 5.83
C GLN A 77 9.53 -1.40 5.11
N ASN A 78 10.75 -0.89 5.24
CA ASN A 78 11.94 -1.62 4.80
C ASN A 78 12.43 -2.55 5.91
N ILE A 79 12.46 -3.86 5.64
CA ILE A 79 12.86 -4.88 6.60
C ILE A 79 14.37 -5.19 6.58
N ILE A 80 15.10 -4.73 5.55
CA ILE A 80 16.56 -4.95 5.40
C ILE A 80 17.37 -3.67 5.73
N GLY A 81 16.71 -2.54 5.97
CA GLY A 81 17.34 -1.31 6.48
C GLY A 81 18.03 -0.44 5.43
N GLY A 82 17.65 -0.57 4.14
CA GLY A 82 18.15 0.30 3.07
C GLY A 82 17.33 1.58 2.88
N GLU A 83 17.98 2.71 2.62
CA GLU A 83 17.30 3.97 2.20
C GLU A 83 17.04 4.02 0.68
N GLY A 84 17.15 2.87 0.01
CA GLY A 84 17.01 2.74 -1.44
C GLY A 84 15.56 2.91 -1.92
N LYS A 85 15.42 3.45 -3.12
CA LYS A 85 14.16 3.47 -3.87
C LYS A 85 13.67 2.02 -4.04
N ILE A 86 12.44 1.74 -3.62
CA ILE A 86 11.81 0.42 -3.77
C ILE A 86 11.82 0.03 -5.25
N GLN A 87 12.59 -1.01 -5.59
CA GLN A 87 12.57 -1.61 -6.92
C GLN A 87 11.39 -2.55 -7.08
N ARG A 88 11.17 -2.97 -8.33
CA ARG A 88 10.10 -3.92 -8.65
C ARG A 88 10.18 -5.20 -7.83
N LEU A 89 11.40 -5.73 -7.66
CA LEU A 89 11.67 -7.01 -6.98
C LEU A 89 11.87 -6.85 -5.48
N ASP A 90 11.99 -5.61 -4.98
CA ASP A 90 12.23 -5.34 -3.57
C ASP A 90 10.97 -5.50 -2.71
N MET A 91 9.78 -5.57 -3.33
CA MET A 91 8.54 -5.74 -2.60
C MET A 91 8.36 -7.22 -2.21
N GLY A 92 8.11 -7.49 -0.93
CA GLY A 92 8.04 -8.84 -0.35
C GLY A 92 9.39 -9.45 0.07
N GLU A 93 10.51 -9.02 -0.52
CA GLU A 93 11.85 -9.46 -0.10
C GLU A 93 12.56 -8.44 0.80
N VAL A 94 12.53 -7.16 0.40
CA VAL A 94 13.26 -6.06 1.06
C VAL A 94 12.32 -5.12 1.80
N THR A 95 11.10 -4.98 1.29
CA THR A 95 10.08 -4.08 1.82
C THR A 95 8.75 -4.80 1.96
N GLU A 96 8.03 -4.53 3.03
CA GLU A 96 6.70 -5.10 3.30
C GLU A 96 5.67 -3.98 3.38
N LEU A 97 4.46 -4.24 2.86
CA LEU A 97 3.33 -3.37 3.10
C LEU A 97 2.58 -3.85 4.34
N ILE A 98 2.41 -2.94 5.29
CA ILE A 98 1.77 -3.23 6.56
C ILE A 98 0.60 -2.27 6.73
N TYR A 99 -0.56 -2.84 7.03
CA TYR A 99 -1.72 -2.12 7.51
C TYR A 99 -1.71 -2.06 9.04
N TYR A 100 -1.78 -0.86 9.58
CA TYR A 100 -2.00 -0.60 11.00
C TYR A 100 -3.44 -0.13 11.17
N SER A 101 -4.23 -0.78 12.02
CA SER A 101 -5.57 -0.29 12.32
C SER A 101 -5.50 1.01 13.13
N LEU A 102 -6.61 1.77 13.16
CA LEU A 102 -6.66 3.08 13.81
C LEU A 102 -6.13 3.03 15.26
N GLY A 103 -5.05 3.77 15.52
CA GLY A 103 -4.42 3.86 16.85
C GLY A 103 -3.37 2.78 17.15
N GLU A 104 -3.06 1.87 16.22
CA GLU A 104 -1.94 0.92 16.34
C GLU A 104 -0.59 1.50 15.87
N PHE A 105 -0.60 2.59 15.08
CA PHE A 105 0.60 3.30 14.67
C PHE A 105 0.86 4.44 15.67
N VAL A 106 1.92 4.30 16.49
CA VAL A 106 2.29 5.23 17.59
C VAL A 106 3.74 5.70 17.41
#